data_AF-A0A947JFG0-F1
#
_entry.id   AF-A0A947JFG0-F1
#
_cell.length_a   1.000
_cell.length_b   1.000
_cell.length_c   1.000
_cell.angle_alpha   90.00
_cell.angle_beta   90.00
_cell.angle_gamma   90.00
#
_symmetry.space_group_name_H-M   'P 1'
#
loop_
_entity.id
_entity.type
_entity.pdbx_description
1 polymer ?
#
loop_
_entity_poly.entity_id
_entity_poly.type
_entity_poly.pdbx_seq_one_letter_code
_entity_poly.pdbx_strand_id
1 'polypeptide(L)'
;MKYKNRPPHLFIDKCYYFLTARTLGGKNFFNNNEKKMILLNVIKCAADKYDVKLVAWVVLDNHYHLIIKFINSNKLIRFVTNIHVNSSRLLNKFDDTTGRKVWWNYWDRYIRDERDFWIHFNYIHHNPVKHRYARDSKDYQFSSYHYWLNKEGKEWLDSCFAEYPIVDYTS
;
A
#
# COMPACT_ATOMS: atom_id res chain seq x y z
N MET A 1 -3.01 13.55 -36.33
CA MET A 1 -4.25 13.72 -35.55
C MET A 1 -5.05 12.42 -35.60
N LYS A 2 -5.15 11.68 -34.48
CA LYS A 2 -6.28 10.81 -34.11
C LYS A 2 -5.93 10.09 -32.80
N TYR A 3 -6.72 10.39 -31.77
CA TYR A 3 -6.73 9.74 -30.47
C TYR A 3 -6.87 8.22 -30.66
N LYS A 4 -6.03 7.44 -29.96
CA LYS A 4 -6.17 5.98 -29.89
C LYS A 4 -6.34 5.56 -28.43
N ASN A 5 -7.62 5.46 -28.07
CA ASN A 5 -8.24 4.49 -27.17
C ASN A 5 -7.41 4.01 -25.97
N ARG A 6 -7.92 4.35 -24.78
CA ARG A 6 -7.53 3.77 -23.48
C ARG A 6 -7.39 2.24 -23.64
N PRO A 7 -6.22 1.64 -23.35
CA PRO A 7 -6.05 0.21 -23.53
C PRO A 7 -7.00 -0.53 -22.58
N PRO A 8 -7.69 -1.58 -23.07
CA PRO A 8 -8.52 -2.43 -22.23
C PRO A 8 -7.68 -3.01 -21.09
N HIS A 9 -8.28 -3.16 -19.91
CA HIS A 9 -7.65 -3.80 -18.75
C HIS A 9 -7.34 -5.26 -19.09
N LEU A 10 -6.22 -5.51 -19.78
CA LEU A 10 -5.66 -6.84 -19.98
C LEU A 10 -5.08 -7.28 -18.64
N PHE A 11 -5.86 -8.11 -17.98
CA PHE A 11 -5.45 -8.93 -16.84
C PHE A 11 -4.34 -9.88 -17.28
N ILE A 12 -3.10 -9.41 -17.18
CA ILE A 12 -1.90 -10.21 -17.44
C ILE A 12 -1.50 -10.89 -16.12
N ASP A 13 -1.45 -12.22 -16.13
CA ASP A 13 -0.97 -13.01 -14.99
C ASP A 13 0.49 -12.65 -14.67
N LYS A 14 0.84 -12.61 -13.37
CA LYS A 14 2.16 -12.20 -12.82
C LYS A 14 2.46 -10.69 -12.83
N CYS A 15 1.45 -9.84 -12.88
CA CYS A 15 1.65 -8.39 -12.87
C CYS A 15 1.64 -7.75 -11.49
N TYR A 16 2.45 -6.70 -11.34
CA TYR A 16 2.52 -5.88 -10.14
C TYR A 16 1.51 -4.73 -10.25
N TYR A 17 0.84 -4.44 -9.13
CA TYR A 17 -0.06 -3.32 -8.99
C TYR A 17 0.40 -2.46 -7.83
N PHE A 18 0.43 -1.15 -8.04
CA PHE A 18 0.48 -0.17 -6.97
C PHE A 18 -0.94 0.16 -6.53
N LEU A 19 -1.21 0.03 -5.24
CA LEU A 19 -2.52 0.26 -4.65
C LEU A 19 -2.43 1.34 -3.58
N THR A 20 -3.37 2.27 -3.60
CA THR A 20 -3.57 3.27 -2.55
C THR A 20 -5.01 3.22 -2.06
N ALA A 21 -5.24 3.36 -0.76
CA ALA A 21 -6.58 3.53 -0.22
C ALA A 21 -6.60 4.56 0.89
N ARG A 22 -7.65 5.38 0.92
CA ARG A 22 -7.81 6.48 1.88
C ARG A 22 -9.05 6.29 2.74
N THR A 23 -8.96 6.75 3.99
CA THR A 23 -10.09 6.81 4.91
C THR A 23 -11.10 7.89 4.51
N LEU A 24 -12.33 7.73 4.98
CA LEU A 24 -13.42 8.68 4.73
C LEU A 24 -13.09 10.06 5.30
N GLY A 25 -13.08 11.07 4.43
CA GLY A 25 -12.75 12.46 4.78
C GLY A 25 -11.29 12.67 5.20
N GLY A 26 -10.39 11.73 4.87
CA GLY A 26 -8.97 11.82 5.28
C GLY A 26 -8.76 11.71 6.79
N LYS A 27 -9.75 11.17 7.53
CA LYS A 27 -9.69 11.04 8.99
C LYS A 27 -8.61 10.06 9.43
N ASN A 28 -7.87 10.43 10.47
CA ASN A 28 -6.79 9.64 11.06
C ASN A 28 -7.35 8.50 11.93
N PHE A 29 -8.05 7.56 11.29
CA PHE A 29 -8.65 6.41 11.98
C PHE A 29 -7.62 5.41 12.52
N PHE A 30 -6.40 5.41 11.99
CA PHE A 30 -5.28 4.55 12.42
C PHE A 30 -4.18 5.35 13.15
N ASN A 31 -4.58 6.27 14.02
CA ASN A 31 -3.72 7.24 14.69
C ASN A 31 -2.81 6.73 15.82
N ASN A 32 -2.81 5.43 16.11
CA ASN A 32 -1.88 4.82 17.07
C ASN A 32 -1.36 3.47 16.57
N ASN A 33 -0.41 2.88 17.30
CA ASN A 33 0.29 1.69 16.87
C ASN A 33 -0.62 0.47 16.83
N GLU A 34 -1.51 0.33 17.81
CA GLU A 34 -2.46 -0.78 17.94
C GLU A 34 -3.42 -0.82 16.75
N LYS A 35 -3.93 0.35 16.34
CA LYS A 35 -4.83 0.47 15.19
C LYS A 35 -4.11 0.20 13.88
N LYS A 36 -2.88 0.70 13.73
CA LYS A 36 -2.05 0.37 12.54
C LYS A 36 -1.74 -1.13 12.49
N MET A 37 -1.49 -1.77 13.63
CA MET A 37 -1.32 -3.23 13.71
C MET A 37 -2.57 -3.99 13.30
N ILE A 38 -3.77 -3.54 13.70
CA ILE A 38 -5.04 -4.12 13.22
C ILE A 38 -5.09 -4.13 11.69
N LEU A 39 -4.83 -2.98 11.06
CA LEU A 39 -4.86 -2.87 9.60
C LEU A 39 -3.78 -3.74 8.94
N LEU A 40 -2.54 -3.69 9.43
CA LEU A 40 -1.43 -4.47 8.90
C LEU A 40 -1.71 -5.98 8.97
N ASN A 41 -2.23 -6.47 10.08
CA ASN A 41 -2.58 -7.88 10.24
C ASN A 41 -3.70 -8.28 9.28
N VAL A 42 -4.72 -7.43 9.11
CA VAL A 42 -5.79 -7.68 8.12
C VAL A 42 -5.24 -7.73 6.69
N ILE A 43 -4.31 -6.83 6.32
CA ILE A 43 -3.66 -6.83 5.01
C ILE A 43 -2.89 -8.15 4.79
N LYS A 44 -2.10 -8.59 5.78
CA LYS A 44 -1.34 -9.85 5.70
C LYS A 44 -2.27 -11.06 5.57
N CYS A 45 -3.29 -11.17 6.41
CA CYS A 45 -4.28 -12.25 6.32
C CYS A 45 -5.02 -12.25 4.98
N ALA A 46 -5.34 -11.08 4.42
CA ALA A 46 -5.94 -10.98 3.11
C ALA A 46 -4.96 -11.41 2.01
N ALA A 47 -3.67 -11.08 2.13
CA ALA A 47 -2.66 -11.45 1.16
C ALA A 47 -2.56 -12.99 1.06
N ASP A 48 -2.50 -13.67 2.21
CA ASP A 48 -2.49 -15.14 2.28
C ASP A 48 -3.79 -15.74 1.72
N LYS A 49 -4.95 -15.22 2.14
CA LYS A 49 -6.26 -15.73 1.74
C LYS A 49 -6.52 -15.66 0.24
N TYR A 50 -6.04 -14.61 -0.42
CA TYR A 50 -6.29 -14.38 -1.84
C TYR A 50 -5.12 -14.78 -2.73
N ASP A 51 -4.06 -15.36 -2.15
CA ASP A 51 -2.83 -15.75 -2.85
C ASP A 51 -2.21 -14.56 -3.60
N VAL A 52 -1.97 -13.51 -2.83
CA VAL A 52 -1.39 -12.23 -3.28
C VAL A 52 -0.02 -12.10 -2.67
N LYS A 53 1.01 -11.95 -3.50
CA LYS A 53 2.34 -11.63 -3.00
C LYS A 53 2.38 -10.15 -2.62
N LEU A 54 2.51 -9.87 -1.33
CA LEU A 54 2.72 -8.52 -0.80
C LEU A 54 4.21 -8.17 -0.85
N VAL A 55 4.58 -7.20 -1.70
CA VAL A 55 5.98 -6.92 -2.06
C VAL A 55 6.53 -5.74 -1.28
N ALA A 56 5.78 -4.64 -1.25
CA ALA A 56 6.08 -3.47 -0.44
C ALA A 56 4.78 -2.91 0.14
N TRP A 57 4.84 -2.31 1.32
CA TRP A 57 3.68 -1.73 1.98
C TRP A 57 4.06 -0.63 2.96
N VAL A 58 3.13 0.30 3.18
CA VAL A 58 3.16 1.27 4.28
C VAL A 58 1.74 1.52 4.77
N VAL A 59 1.57 1.57 6.09
CA VAL A 59 0.31 1.93 6.75
C VAL A 59 0.51 3.25 7.49
N LEU A 60 -0.32 4.24 7.19
CA LEU A 60 -0.34 5.57 7.82
C LEU A 60 -1.67 5.79 8.53
N ASP A 61 -1.88 6.96 9.14
CA ASP A 61 -3.05 7.19 9.98
C ASP A 61 -4.39 7.22 9.21
N ASN A 62 -4.36 7.68 7.97
CA ASN A 62 -5.55 7.88 7.14
C ASN A 62 -5.47 7.20 5.76
N HIS A 63 -4.39 6.47 5.49
CA HIS A 63 -4.23 5.76 4.22
C HIS A 63 -3.16 4.66 4.30
N TYR A 64 -3.13 3.82 3.28
CA TYR A 64 -2.06 2.85 3.09
C TYR A 64 -1.69 2.76 1.61
N HIS A 65 -0.47 2.32 1.34
CA HIS A 65 0.02 2.01 0.00
C HIS A 65 0.59 0.60 -0.04
N LEU A 66 0.34 -0.14 -1.13
CA LEU A 66 0.86 -1.49 -1.36
C LEU A 66 1.45 -1.59 -2.77
N ILE A 67 2.52 -2.38 -2.91
CA ILE A 67 2.85 -3.07 -4.15
C ILE A 67 2.50 -4.54 -3.96
N ILE A 68 1.62 -5.04 -4.82
CA ILE A 68 1.13 -6.41 -4.77
C ILE A 68 1.30 -7.07 -6.13
N LYS A 69 1.58 -8.37 -6.13
CA LYS A 69 1.60 -9.19 -7.34
C LYS A 69 0.47 -10.22 -7.28
N PHE A 70 -0.42 -10.17 -8.27
CA PHE A 70 -1.46 -11.16 -8.43
C PHE A 70 -1.00 -12.28 -9.36
N ILE A 71 -1.39 -13.51 -9.02
CA ILE A 71 -1.43 -14.60 -9.99
C ILE A 71 -2.67 -14.45 -10.87
N ASN A 72 -3.81 -14.03 -10.30
CA ASN A 72 -5.06 -13.74 -11.02
C ASN A 72 -5.67 -12.43 -10.49
N SER A 73 -5.66 -11.40 -11.31
CA SER A 73 -6.12 -10.05 -11.00
C SER A 73 -7.62 -9.91 -10.76
N ASN A 74 -8.45 -10.90 -11.15
CA ASN A 74 -9.89 -10.90 -10.82
C ASN A 74 -10.14 -10.97 -9.30
N LYS A 75 -9.11 -11.29 -8.50
CA LYS A 75 -9.17 -11.29 -7.04
C LYS A 75 -8.95 -9.92 -6.40
N LEU A 76 -8.50 -8.89 -7.15
CA LEU A 76 -8.17 -7.57 -6.59
C LEU A 76 -9.32 -6.94 -5.81
N ILE A 77 -10.51 -6.87 -6.41
CA ILE A 77 -11.69 -6.28 -5.77
C ILE A 77 -12.02 -7.02 -4.47
N ARG A 78 -11.96 -8.35 -4.48
CA ARG A 78 -12.25 -9.19 -3.31
C ARG A 78 -11.20 -9.04 -2.22
N PHE A 79 -9.93 -8.93 -2.59
CA PHE A 79 -8.81 -8.67 -1.68
C PHE A 79 -9.00 -7.33 -0.95
N VAL A 80 -9.23 -6.23 -1.69
CA VAL A 80 -9.42 -4.90 -1.08
C VAL A 80 -10.69 -4.84 -0.25
N THR A 81 -11.80 -5.39 -0.76
CA THR A 81 -13.07 -5.45 -0.01
C THR A 81 -12.88 -6.19 1.31
N ASN A 82 -12.13 -7.30 1.31
CA ASN A 82 -11.85 -8.04 2.52
C ASN A 82 -11.04 -7.22 3.53
N ILE A 83 -10.02 -6.47 3.06
CA ILE A 83 -9.25 -5.56 3.90
C ILE A 83 -10.17 -4.51 4.51
N HIS A 84 -10.96 -3.83 3.70
CA HIS A 84 -11.80 -2.72 4.15
C HIS A 84 -12.86 -3.17 5.14
N VAL A 85 -13.55 -4.29 4.87
CA VAL A 85 -14.59 -4.84 5.76
C VAL A 85 -13.98 -5.30 7.09
N ASN A 86 -12.92 -6.10 7.07
CA ASN A 86 -12.36 -6.65 8.31
C ASN A 86 -11.65 -5.60 9.16
N SER A 87 -10.88 -4.71 8.54
CA SER A 87 -10.23 -3.60 9.27
C SER A 87 -11.27 -2.67 9.88
N SER A 88 -12.35 -2.32 9.16
CA SER A 88 -13.42 -1.49 9.71
C SER A 88 -14.10 -2.16 10.90
N ARG A 89 -14.44 -3.46 10.78
CA ARG A 89 -15.08 -4.22 11.85
C ARG A 89 -14.20 -4.30 13.11
N LEU A 90 -12.92 -4.62 12.94
CA LEU A 90 -11.99 -4.73 14.07
C LEU A 90 -11.69 -3.37 14.70
N LEU A 91 -11.51 -2.33 13.89
CA LEU A 91 -11.29 -0.97 14.38
C LEU A 91 -12.52 -0.44 15.13
N ASN A 92 -13.72 -0.69 14.62
CA ASN A 92 -14.97 -0.31 15.26
C ASN A 92 -15.17 -1.02 16.60
N LYS A 93 -14.79 -2.31 16.68
CA LYS A 93 -14.75 -3.04 17.95
C LYS A 93 -13.70 -2.45 18.91
N PHE A 94 -12.52 -2.08 18.42
CA PHE A 94 -11.46 -1.49 19.23
C PHE A 94 -11.85 -0.12 19.81
N ASP A 95 -12.57 0.69 19.03
CA ASP A 95 -13.03 2.03 19.41
C ASP A 95 -14.41 2.05 20.10
N ASP A 96 -15.01 0.90 20.39
CA ASP A 96 -16.40 0.78 20.88
C ASP A 96 -17.41 1.63 20.07
N THR A 97 -17.24 1.66 18.75
CA THR A 97 -18.03 2.48 17.84
C THR A 97 -18.77 1.59 16.85
N THR A 98 -20.09 1.70 16.74
CA THR A 98 -20.87 0.92 15.78
C THR A 98 -21.11 1.67 14.47
N GLY A 99 -21.20 0.94 13.34
CA GLY A 99 -21.63 1.49 12.05
C GLY A 99 -20.73 2.52 11.35
N ARG A 100 -19.60 2.94 11.95
CA ARG A 100 -18.70 3.92 11.34
C ARG A 100 -18.13 3.42 10.01
N LYS A 101 -18.33 4.21 8.96
CA LYS A 101 -17.65 4.04 7.66
C LYS A 101 -16.20 4.54 7.76
N VAL A 102 -15.25 3.61 7.68
CA VAL A 102 -13.81 3.91 7.82
C VAL A 102 -13.19 4.31 6.47
N TRP A 103 -13.48 3.58 5.40
CA TRP A 103 -12.84 3.77 4.10
C TRP A 103 -13.66 4.65 3.16
N TRP A 104 -12.97 5.50 2.39
CA TRP A 104 -13.58 6.24 1.28
C TRP A 104 -13.56 5.39 0.01
N ASN A 105 -12.36 5.12 -0.50
CA ASN A 105 -12.13 4.38 -1.74
C ASN A 105 -10.69 3.88 -1.81
N TYR A 106 -10.40 3.08 -2.84
CA TYR A 106 -9.05 2.70 -3.26
C TYR A 106 -8.84 3.03 -4.74
N TRP A 107 -7.57 3.09 -5.14
CA TRP A 107 -7.13 3.21 -6.53
C TRP A 107 -5.98 2.24 -6.75
N ASP A 108 -6.02 1.56 -7.88
CA ASP A 108 -4.94 0.71 -8.34
C ASP A 108 -4.35 1.22 -9.65
N ARG A 109 -3.07 0.94 -9.84
CA ARG A 109 -2.32 1.22 -11.06
C ARG A 109 -1.49 0.00 -11.41
N TYR A 110 -1.62 -0.45 -12.65
CA TYR A 110 -0.73 -1.43 -13.24
C TYR A 110 0.70 -0.85 -13.33
N ILE A 111 1.68 -1.57 -12.79
CA ILE A 111 3.11 -1.22 -12.89
C ILE A 111 3.63 -1.71 -14.24
N ARG A 112 4.14 -0.77 -15.04
CA ARG A 112 4.39 -0.99 -16.48
C ARG A 112 5.73 -1.63 -16.79
N ASP A 113 6.73 -1.27 -16.01
CA ASP A 113 8.11 -1.68 -16.20
C ASP A 113 8.86 -1.61 -14.86
N GLU A 114 10.14 -1.98 -14.90
CA GLU A 114 11.02 -2.00 -13.73
C GLU A 114 11.22 -0.61 -13.12
N ARG A 115 11.34 0.44 -13.95
CA ARG A 115 11.51 1.80 -13.46
C ARG A 115 10.28 2.25 -12.69
N ASP A 116 9.10 2.00 -13.23
CA ASP A 116 7.82 2.30 -12.58
C ASP A 116 7.67 1.52 -11.26
N PHE A 117 8.14 0.27 -11.21
CA PHE A 117 8.17 -0.53 -9.98
C PHE A 117 9.01 0.15 -8.89
N TRP A 118 10.25 0.51 -9.20
CA TRP A 118 11.18 1.06 -8.21
C TRP A 118 10.78 2.44 -7.71
N ILE A 119 10.21 3.29 -8.58
CA ILE A 119 9.70 4.60 -8.13
C ILE A 119 8.57 4.41 -7.12
N HIS A 120 7.62 3.50 -7.37
CA HIS A 120 6.54 3.22 -6.40
C HIS A 120 7.06 2.54 -5.13
N PHE A 121 8.08 1.68 -5.24
CA PHE A 121 8.72 1.03 -4.11
C PHE A 121 9.36 2.07 -3.18
N ASN A 122 10.12 3.00 -3.73
CA ASN A 122 10.75 4.09 -2.98
C ASN A 122 9.70 5.06 -2.42
N TYR A 123 8.66 5.36 -3.19
CA TYR A 123 7.55 6.20 -2.74
C TYR A 123 6.85 5.63 -1.49
N ILE A 124 6.60 4.31 -1.46
CA ILE A 124 6.01 3.61 -0.30
C ILE A 124 6.89 3.80 0.93
N HIS A 125 8.19 3.55 0.80
CA HIS A 125 9.11 3.58 1.92
C HIS A 125 9.44 5.00 2.39
N HIS A 126 9.39 5.99 1.50
CA HIS A 126 9.58 7.40 1.84
C HIS A 126 8.31 8.08 2.37
N ASN A 127 7.15 7.47 2.20
CA ASN A 127 5.86 8.07 2.57
C ASN A 127 5.77 8.55 4.03
N PRO A 128 6.32 7.81 5.01
CA PRO A 128 6.36 8.27 6.40
C PRO A 128 7.13 9.58 6.58
N VAL A 129 8.24 9.77 5.85
CA VAL A 129 9.03 11.01 5.87
C VAL A 129 8.26 12.15 5.21
N LYS A 130 7.68 11.90 4.02
CA LYS A 130 6.83 12.85 3.30
C LYS A 130 5.69 13.38 4.17
N HIS A 131 5.03 12.51 4.93
CA HIS A 131 3.92 12.88 5.82
C HIS A 131 4.35 13.24 7.25
N ARG A 132 5.66 13.39 7.50
CA ARG A 132 6.25 13.83 8.77
C ARG A 132 5.97 12.90 9.97
N TYR A 133 5.73 11.62 9.70
CA TYR A 133 5.62 10.58 10.73
C TYR A 133 7.00 10.15 11.26
N ALA A 134 8.05 10.34 10.47
CA ALA A 134 9.41 9.96 10.80
C ALA A 134 10.41 10.94 10.14
N ARG A 135 11.62 11.05 10.69
CA ARG A 135 12.71 11.82 10.08
C ARG A 135 13.41 11.03 8.98
N ASP A 136 13.51 9.72 9.16
CA ASP A 136 14.10 8.77 8.21
C ASP A 136 13.11 7.60 8.00
N SER A 137 13.10 7.02 6.80
CA SER A 137 12.28 5.86 6.45
C SER A 137 12.51 4.68 7.41
N LYS A 138 13.75 4.53 7.92
CA LYS A 138 14.11 3.47 8.87
C LYS A 138 13.53 3.66 10.27
N ASP A 139 13.01 4.85 10.59
CA ASP A 139 12.44 5.12 11.91
C ASP A 139 10.94 4.77 11.96
N TYR A 140 10.35 4.35 10.84
CA TYR A 140 8.92 4.06 10.73
C TYR A 140 8.61 2.56 10.63
N GLN A 141 8.14 2.00 11.74
CA GLN A 141 7.87 0.57 11.90
C GLN A 141 6.71 0.01 11.06
N PHE A 142 5.75 0.85 10.63
CA PHE A 142 4.58 0.42 9.86
C PHE A 142 4.81 0.49 8.35
N SER A 143 5.98 0.03 7.92
CA SER A 143 6.32 -0.17 6.52
C SER A 143 7.11 -1.46 6.32
N SER A 144 7.21 -1.91 5.08
CA SER A 144 8.10 -3.00 4.69
C SER A 144 9.59 -2.62 4.68
N TYR A 145 9.97 -1.40 5.08
CA TYR A 145 11.35 -0.93 4.97
C TYR A 145 12.32 -1.86 5.71
N HIS A 146 12.03 -2.19 6.97
CA HIS A 146 12.87 -3.09 7.76
C HIS A 146 12.92 -4.51 7.20
N TYR A 147 11.86 -4.99 6.56
CA TYR A 147 11.88 -6.29 5.90
C TYR A 147 12.94 -6.31 4.80
N TRP A 148 12.96 -5.27 3.95
CA TRP A 148 13.93 -5.17 2.86
C TRP A 148 15.35 -4.85 3.36
N LEU A 149 15.47 -4.02 4.39
CA LEU A 149 16.75 -3.72 5.04
C LEU A 149 17.40 -5.01 5.57
N ASN A 150 16.63 -5.88 6.22
CA ASN A 150 17.14 -7.14 6.76
C ASN A 150 17.42 -8.18 5.67
N LYS A 151 16.70 -8.13 4.55
CA LYS A 151 16.79 -9.12 3.47
C LYS A 151 17.92 -8.84 2.49
N GLU A 152 18.06 -7.59 2.06
CA GLU A 152 18.99 -7.18 0.99
C GLU A 152 20.13 -6.28 1.52
N GLY A 153 19.98 -5.72 2.71
CA GLY A 153 20.97 -4.83 3.33
C GLY A 153 20.76 -3.35 3.00
N LYS A 154 21.53 -2.51 3.70
CA LYS A 154 21.44 -1.04 3.59
C LYS A 154 21.93 -0.54 2.22
N GLU A 155 23.06 -1.05 1.75
CA GLU A 155 23.69 -0.60 0.49
C GLU A 155 22.75 -0.79 -0.71
N TRP A 156 22.04 -1.92 -0.74
CA TRP A 156 21.05 -2.21 -1.77
C TRP A 156 19.84 -1.26 -1.72
N LEU A 157 19.33 -0.94 -0.52
CA LEU A 157 18.26 0.05 -0.40
C LEU A 157 18.72 1.43 -0.85
N ASP A 158 19.91 1.85 -0.43
CA ASP A 158 20.48 3.14 -0.82
C ASP A 158 20.64 3.25 -2.34
N SER A 159 21.09 2.18 -3.03
CA SER A 159 21.20 2.16 -4.49
C SER A 159 19.83 2.27 -5.17
N CYS A 160 18.81 1.57 -4.66
CA CYS A 160 17.44 1.72 -5.16
C CYS A 160 16.95 3.18 -5.07
N PHE A 161 17.19 3.86 -3.94
CA PHE A 161 16.79 5.27 -3.76
C PHE A 161 17.59 6.23 -4.64
N ALA A 162 18.87 5.96 -4.88
CA ALA A 162 19.73 6.79 -5.72
C ALA A 162 19.39 6.67 -7.22
N GLU A 163 19.14 5.45 -7.70
CA GLU A 163 18.87 5.17 -9.12
C GLU A 163 17.44 5.56 -9.53
N TYR A 164 16.48 5.43 -8.60
CA TYR A 164 15.05 5.64 -8.86
C TYR A 164 14.48 6.72 -7.93
N PRO A 165 14.78 8.01 -8.17
CA PRO A 165 14.36 9.08 -7.28
C PRO A 165 12.83 9.16 -7.17
N ILE A 166 12.36 9.54 -5.98
CA ILE A 166 10.94 9.65 -5.65
C ILE A 166 10.31 10.71 -6.55
N VAL A 167 9.30 10.32 -7.32
CA VAL A 167 8.46 11.26 -8.08
C VAL A 167 7.19 11.48 -7.29
N ASP A 168 6.86 12.74 -7.01
CA ASP A 168 5.63 13.06 -6.29
C ASP A 168 4.41 12.81 -7.19
N TYR A 169 3.64 11.77 -6.87
CA TYR A 169 2.40 11.41 -7.57
C TYR A 169 1.18 12.22 -7.12
N THR A 170 1.36 13.21 -6.24
CA THR A 170 0.27 14.03 -5.67
C THR A 170 0.68 15.50 -5.61
N SER A 171 0.14 16.29 -6.54
CA SER A 171 -0.23 17.70 -6.32
C SER A 171 -1.65 17.76 -5.75
#